data_AF-A0ABD1WTW3-F1
#
_entry.id   AF-A0ABD1WTW3-F1
#
_cell.length_a   1.000
_cell.length_b   1.000
_cell.length_c   1.000
_cell.angle_alpha   90.00
_cell.angle_beta   90.00
_cell.angle_gamma   90.00
#
_symmetry.space_group_name_H-M   'P 1'
#
loop_
_entity.id
_entity.type
_entity.pdbx_description
1 polymer ?
#
loop_
_entity_poly.entity_id
_entity_poly.type
_entity_poly.pdbx_seq_one_letter_code
_entity_poly.pdbx_strand_id
1 'polypeptide(L)'
;MEDLQQMNSLSATSSKFASTNKSAMVGFDDDLLQIKERHIGQSSMLKIISIVGMGGIGKTTLARNVYNDSYIVHYFDICAWTIVSQEYNVQELLTSLLNSMTDLGHKLYEMKIEELKEKLYQKLQCNRYLIVMDDVWETNAWEEVRRLFPNKNNGSRII
;
A
#
# COMPACT_ATOMS: atom_id res chain seq x y z
N MET A 1 42.22 32.48 -9.58
CA MET A 1 43.03 31.59 -10.42
C MET A 1 43.55 30.54 -9.47
N GLU A 2 42.79 29.46 -9.29
CA GLU A 2 42.99 28.20 -10.06
C GLU A 2 44.25 27.50 -9.55
N ASP A 3 44.32 26.20 -9.30
CA ASP A 3 43.34 25.13 -9.15
C ASP A 3 44.14 23.92 -8.65
N LEU A 4 43.46 23.03 -7.93
CA LEU A 4 43.62 21.57 -7.83
C LEU A 4 44.97 20.87 -8.10
N GLN A 5 45.32 19.94 -7.19
CA GLN A 5 45.65 18.50 -7.38
C GLN A 5 46.65 18.06 -6.30
N GLN A 6 46.66 16.88 -5.68
CA GLN A 6 45.82 15.68 -5.67
C GLN A 6 46.42 14.81 -4.54
N MET A 7 45.62 14.28 -3.62
CA MET A 7 46.00 13.07 -2.89
C MET A 7 44.81 12.11 -2.86
N ASN A 8 44.96 11.05 -3.65
CA ASN A 8 44.15 9.85 -3.59
C ASN A 8 44.43 9.10 -2.28
N SER A 9 43.38 8.71 -1.57
CA SER A 9 43.35 7.41 -0.88
C SER A 9 41.90 6.96 -0.61
N LEU A 10 41.42 6.12 -1.53
CA LEU A 10 40.60 4.91 -1.33
C LEU A 10 39.63 4.88 -0.13
N SER A 11 38.35 5.05 -0.45
CA SER A 11 37.25 4.31 0.18
C SER A 11 36.27 3.92 -0.92
N ALA A 12 36.42 2.70 -1.42
CA ALA A 12 35.48 2.08 -2.33
C ALA A 12 34.25 1.62 -1.54
N THR A 13 33.33 2.54 -1.24
CA THR A 13 31.99 2.14 -0.84
C THR A 13 31.22 1.81 -2.11
N SER A 14 31.23 0.53 -2.48
CA SER A 14 30.33 -0.02 -3.48
C SER A 14 28.88 0.22 -3.03
N SER A 15 28.29 1.33 -3.46
CA SER A 15 26.86 1.45 -3.55
C SER A 15 26.44 0.47 -4.64
N LYS A 16 26.13 -0.77 -4.24
CA LYS A 16 25.30 -1.67 -5.04
C LYS A 16 23.95 -0.97 -5.21
N PHE A 17 23.87 -0.11 -6.21
CA PHE A 17 22.63 0.18 -6.89
C PHE A 17 22.13 -1.18 -7.35
N ALA A 18 21.11 -1.70 -6.65
CA ALA A 18 20.30 -2.76 -7.20
C ALA A 18 19.79 -2.23 -8.53
N SER A 19 20.38 -2.75 -9.63
CA SER A 19 19.82 -2.67 -10.96
C SER A 19 18.44 -3.28 -10.88
N THR A 20 17.46 -2.43 -10.56
CA THR A 20 16.10 -2.85 -10.31
C THR A 20 15.57 -3.23 -11.68
N ASN A 21 15.25 -4.51 -11.86
CA ASN A 21 14.60 -5.04 -13.07
C ASN A 21 13.18 -4.44 -13.19
N LYS A 22 13.08 -3.13 -13.44
CA LYS A 22 11.81 -2.44 -13.69
C LYS A 22 11.09 -2.98 -14.92
N SER A 23 11.84 -3.54 -15.88
CA SER A 23 11.32 -4.09 -17.13
C SER A 23 10.37 -5.29 -16.98
N ALA A 24 10.26 -5.90 -15.80
CA ALA A 24 9.41 -7.09 -15.58
C ALA A 24 8.07 -6.77 -14.89
N MET A 25 7.89 -5.55 -14.39
CA MET A 25 6.65 -5.11 -13.74
C MET A 25 5.87 -4.24 -14.73
N VAL A 26 4.80 -4.79 -15.29
CA VAL A 26 3.99 -4.10 -16.31
C VAL A 26 2.94 -3.23 -15.63
N GLY A 27 2.79 -1.98 -16.08
CA GLY A 27 1.70 -1.06 -15.69
C GLY A 27 1.87 -0.34 -14.35
N PHE A 28 2.80 -0.79 -13.49
CA PHE A 28 2.93 -0.22 -12.16
C PHE A 28 3.52 1.19 -12.13
N ASP A 29 4.49 1.51 -13.01
CA ASP A 29 5.11 2.84 -13.01
C ASP A 29 4.06 3.95 -13.30
N ASP A 30 3.13 3.72 -14.23
CA ASP A 30 2.04 4.65 -14.55
C ASP A 30 0.99 4.72 -13.42
N ASP A 31 0.71 3.60 -12.76
CA ASP A 31 -0.19 3.57 -11.61
C ASP A 31 0.42 4.24 -10.37
N LEU A 32 1.72 4.09 -10.15
CA LEU A 32 2.46 4.79 -9.08
C LEU A 32 2.39 6.30 -9.28
N LEU A 33 2.58 6.76 -10.52
CA LEU A 33 2.40 8.16 -10.87
C LEU A 33 0.98 8.60 -10.52
N GLN A 34 -0.05 7.81 -10.84
CA GLN A 34 -1.44 8.12 -10.48
C GLN A 34 -1.75 8.09 -8.98
N ILE A 35 -1.01 7.33 -8.17
CA ILE A 35 -1.12 7.42 -6.70
C ILE A 35 -0.58 8.77 -6.21
N LYS A 36 0.53 9.23 -6.81
CA LYS A 36 1.18 10.49 -6.43
C LYS A 36 0.51 11.71 -7.04
N GLU A 37 -0.18 11.56 -8.17
CA GLU A 37 -0.74 12.65 -8.93
C GLU A 37 -2.02 13.19 -8.28
N ARG A 38 -1.97 14.47 -7.92
CA ARG A 38 -3.11 15.20 -7.36
C ARG A 38 -3.98 15.72 -8.50
N HIS A 39 -4.88 14.91 -9.02
CA HIS A 39 -5.80 15.38 -10.05
C HIS A 39 -6.87 16.29 -9.44
N ILE A 40 -6.67 17.61 -9.56
CA ILE A 40 -7.72 18.60 -9.30
C ILE A 40 -8.72 18.50 -10.46
N GLY A 41 -9.93 17.99 -10.21
CA GLY A 41 -11.01 17.95 -11.19
C GLY A 41 -11.23 16.62 -11.94
N GLN A 42 -10.48 15.55 -11.62
CA GLN A 42 -10.84 14.19 -12.07
C GLN A 42 -11.65 13.44 -11.02
N SER A 43 -12.31 12.36 -11.46
CA SER A 43 -13.08 11.45 -10.59
C SER A 43 -12.23 11.00 -9.39
N SER A 44 -12.60 11.47 -8.22
CA SER A 44 -11.97 11.13 -6.94
C SER A 44 -12.48 9.80 -6.38
N MET A 45 -13.11 8.97 -7.21
CA MET A 45 -13.56 7.63 -6.85
C MET A 45 -12.40 6.77 -6.29
N LEU A 46 -12.79 5.80 -5.46
CA LEU A 46 -11.90 4.74 -5.04
C LEU A 46 -11.29 4.06 -6.26
N LYS A 47 -9.95 4.10 -6.36
CA LYS A 47 -9.20 3.42 -7.42
C LYS A 47 -8.46 2.22 -6.85
N ILE A 48 -8.54 1.10 -7.57
CA ILE A 48 -7.84 -0.15 -7.29
C ILE A 48 -6.66 -0.25 -8.25
N ILE A 49 -5.48 -0.60 -7.73
CA ILE A 49 -4.23 -0.72 -8.48
C ILE A 49 -3.71 -2.12 -8.21
N SER A 50 -3.46 -2.91 -9.26
CA SER A 50 -2.99 -4.28 -9.08
C SER A 50 -1.54 -4.42 -9.48
N ILE A 51 -0.71 -4.96 -8.59
CA ILE A 51 0.69 -5.30 -8.91
C ILE A 51 0.76 -6.78 -9.28
N VAL A 52 0.92 -7.06 -10.57
CA VAL A 52 1.03 -8.43 -11.09
C VAL A 52 2.41 -8.70 -11.66
N GLY A 53 2.87 -9.94 -11.54
CA GLY A 53 4.19 -10.34 -12.01
C GLY A 53 4.65 -11.67 -11.39
N MET A 54 5.71 -12.23 -11.94
CA MET A 54 6.26 -13.51 -11.50
C MET A 54 6.65 -13.51 -10.00
N GLY A 55 6.71 -14.71 -9.42
CA GLY A 55 7.25 -14.89 -8.06
C GLY A 55 8.68 -14.35 -7.95
N GLY A 56 9.03 -13.77 -6.80
CA GLY A 56 10.39 -13.26 -6.53
C GLY A 56 10.79 -11.96 -7.25
N ILE A 57 9.92 -11.38 -8.08
CA ILE A 57 10.25 -10.17 -8.86
C ILE A 57 10.26 -8.88 -8.03
N GLY A 58 9.82 -8.93 -6.76
CA GLY A 58 9.85 -7.78 -5.85
C GLY A 58 8.55 -6.99 -5.72
N LYS A 59 7.38 -7.58 -6.04
CA LYS A 59 6.05 -6.91 -5.94
C LYS A 59 5.79 -6.32 -4.57
N THR A 60 5.94 -7.12 -3.52
CA THR A 60 5.83 -6.69 -2.13
C THR A 60 6.82 -5.57 -1.78
N THR A 61 8.05 -5.66 -2.29
CA THR A 61 9.07 -4.61 -2.08
C THR A 61 8.64 -3.29 -2.71
N LEU A 62 8.05 -3.36 -3.90
CA LEU A 62 7.56 -2.19 -4.61
C LEU A 62 6.37 -1.54 -3.90
N ALA A 63 5.35 -2.32 -3.52
CA ALA A 63 4.23 -1.82 -2.71
C ALA A 63 4.73 -1.18 -1.40
N ARG A 64 5.73 -1.80 -0.74
CA ARG A 64 6.33 -1.28 0.49
C ARG A 64 7.03 0.06 0.28
N ASN A 65 7.69 0.26 -0.86
CA ASN A 65 8.29 1.55 -1.19
C ASN A 65 7.23 2.65 -1.34
N VAL A 66 6.06 2.34 -1.91
CA VAL A 66 4.94 3.30 -1.98
C VAL A 66 4.40 3.61 -0.60
N TYR A 67 4.13 2.57 0.18
CA TYR A 67 3.56 2.69 1.52
C TYR A 67 4.42 3.55 2.45
N ASN A 68 5.75 3.43 2.34
CA ASN A 68 6.72 4.17 3.15
C ASN A 68 7.14 5.52 2.56
N ASP A 69 6.66 5.87 1.36
CA ASP A 69 7.02 7.14 0.73
C ASP A 69 6.45 8.31 1.55
N SER A 70 7.30 9.26 1.93
CA SER A 70 6.90 10.37 2.79
C SER A 70 5.77 11.20 2.18
N TYR A 71 5.74 11.39 0.86
CA TYR A 71 4.66 12.14 0.22
C TYR A 71 3.33 11.38 0.34
N ILE A 72 3.36 10.05 0.18
CA ILE A 72 2.19 9.19 0.34
C ILE A 72 1.65 9.25 1.77
N VAL A 73 2.52 9.05 2.76
CA VAL A 73 2.13 9.07 4.19
C VAL A 73 1.52 10.41 4.61
N HIS A 74 1.93 11.53 4.02
CA HIS A 74 1.33 12.85 4.32
C HIS A 74 0.06 13.13 3.51
N TYR A 75 -0.13 12.48 2.36
CA TYR A 75 -1.27 12.72 1.48
C TYR A 75 -2.53 11.95 1.88
N PHE A 76 -2.37 10.75 2.44
CA PHE A 76 -3.45 9.91 2.95
C PHE A 76 -3.59 10.10 4.47
N ASP A 77 -4.83 10.28 4.93
CA ASP A 77 -5.14 10.39 6.36
C ASP A 77 -4.95 9.04 7.07
N ILE A 78 -5.13 7.94 6.33
CA ILE A 78 -4.96 6.57 6.81
C ILE A 78 -4.11 5.80 5.80
N CYS A 79 -3.02 5.21 6.27
CA CYS A 79 -2.28 4.17 5.55
C CYS A 79 -2.41 2.86 6.34
N ALA A 80 -2.79 1.78 5.66
CA ALA A 80 -2.89 0.46 6.25
C ALA A 80 -2.30 -0.60 5.32
N TRP A 81 -1.74 -1.64 5.91
CA TRP A 81 -1.18 -2.78 5.20
C TRP A 81 -1.71 -4.06 5.82
N THR A 82 -2.21 -4.97 4.99
CA THR A 82 -2.53 -6.33 5.39
C THR A 82 -1.98 -7.34 4.39
N ILE A 83 -1.66 -8.53 4.88
CA ILE A 83 -1.40 -9.69 4.04
C ILE A 83 -2.71 -10.48 3.97
N VAL A 84 -3.09 -10.94 2.77
CA VAL A 84 -4.25 -11.81 2.60
C VAL A 84 -3.76 -13.24 2.65
N SER A 85 -4.22 -13.99 3.65
CA SER A 85 -3.89 -15.40 3.77
C SER A 85 -4.45 -16.19 2.59
N GLN A 86 -3.74 -17.25 2.19
CA GLN A 86 -4.20 -18.19 1.17
C GLN A 86 -5.49 -18.89 1.62
N GLU A 87 -5.58 -19.24 2.91
CA GLU A 87 -6.82 -19.61 3.58
C GLU A 87 -7.56 -18.33 3.99
N TYR A 88 -8.39 -17.80 3.08
CA TYR A 88 -9.07 -16.52 3.31
C TYR A 88 -9.96 -16.56 4.57
N ASN A 89 -9.67 -15.65 5.50
CA ASN A 89 -10.46 -15.44 6.70
C ASN A 89 -10.76 -13.94 6.89
N VAL A 90 -12.05 -13.58 6.75
CA VAL A 90 -12.50 -12.18 6.86
C VAL A 90 -12.23 -11.57 8.24
N GLN A 91 -12.32 -12.35 9.31
CA GLN A 91 -12.08 -11.86 10.68
C GLN A 91 -10.61 -11.52 10.87
N GLU A 92 -9.71 -12.37 10.38
CA GLU A 92 -8.26 -12.12 10.42
C GLU A 92 -7.89 -10.90 9.59
N LEU A 93 -8.44 -10.76 8.37
CA LEU A 93 -8.21 -9.61 7.51
C LEU A 93 -8.68 -8.30 8.16
N LEU A 94 -9.91 -8.27 8.68
CA LEU A 94 -10.46 -7.09 9.36
C LEU A 94 -9.63 -6.71 10.58
N THR A 95 -9.22 -7.71 11.36
CA THR A 95 -8.41 -7.52 12.56
C THR A 95 -7.02 -7.00 12.21
N SER A 96 -6.38 -7.56 11.18
CA SER A 96 -5.08 -7.13 10.65
C SER A 96 -5.13 -5.67 10.18
N LEU A 97 -6.13 -5.31 9.37
CA LEU A 97 -6.33 -3.93 8.93
C LEU A 97 -6.56 -2.98 10.09
N LEU A 98 -7.47 -3.31 11.02
CA LEU A 98 -7.75 -2.44 12.17
C LEU A 98 -6.55 -2.31 13.12
N ASN A 99 -5.74 -3.35 13.29
CA ASN A 99 -4.48 -3.26 14.03
C ASN A 99 -3.46 -2.34 13.35
N SER A 100 -3.43 -2.30 12.01
CA SER A 100 -2.55 -1.36 11.29
C SER A 100 -2.98 0.11 11.45
N MET A 101 -4.23 0.35 11.89
CA MET A 101 -4.83 1.69 12.03
C MET A 101 -5.09 2.11 13.48
N THR A 102 -4.95 1.21 14.46
CA THR A 102 -5.36 1.43 15.86
C THR A 102 -4.52 0.65 16.86
N ASP A 103 -4.41 1.16 18.09
CA ASP A 103 -3.68 0.49 19.19
C ASP A 103 -4.56 -0.49 20.00
N LEU A 104 -5.56 -1.13 19.36
CA LEU A 104 -6.53 -1.98 20.06
C LEU A 104 -6.01 -3.40 20.33
N GLY A 105 -5.07 -3.90 19.52
CA GLY A 105 -4.37 -5.17 19.73
C GLY A 105 -5.33 -6.35 19.88
N HIS A 106 -5.14 -7.13 20.95
CA HIS A 106 -5.88 -8.38 21.19
C HIS A 106 -7.40 -8.21 21.29
N LYS A 107 -7.89 -7.02 21.69
CA LYS A 107 -9.33 -6.75 21.85
C LYS A 107 -10.12 -6.92 20.55
N LEU A 108 -9.46 -6.78 19.40
CA LEU A 108 -10.11 -6.96 18.10
C LEU A 108 -10.49 -8.42 17.83
N TYR A 109 -9.73 -9.39 18.35
CA TYR A 109 -10.01 -10.82 18.13
C TYR A 109 -11.24 -11.31 18.91
N GLU A 110 -11.66 -10.57 19.94
CA GLU A 110 -12.85 -10.86 20.73
C GLU A 110 -14.13 -10.24 20.11
N MET A 111 -13.98 -9.33 19.16
CA MET A 111 -15.10 -8.65 18.50
C MET A 111 -15.74 -9.54 17.44
N LYS A 112 -17.05 -9.35 17.24
CA LYS A 112 -17.77 -9.99 16.14
C LYS A 112 -17.37 -9.37 14.80
N ILE A 113 -17.50 -10.14 13.72
CA ILE A 113 -17.20 -9.68 12.36
C ILE A 113 -17.97 -8.40 12.02
N GLU A 114 -19.23 -8.29 12.42
CA GLU A 114 -20.09 -7.12 12.18
C GLU A 114 -19.56 -5.86 12.88
N GLU A 115 -19.07 -6.02 14.12
CA GLU A 115 -18.48 -4.93 14.90
C GLU A 115 -17.16 -4.47 14.28
N LEU A 116 -16.34 -5.42 13.79
CA LEU A 116 -15.11 -5.12 13.06
C LEU A 116 -15.41 -4.38 11.75
N LYS A 117 -16.41 -4.82 10.98
CA LYS A 117 -16.85 -4.15 9.75
C LYS A 117 -17.32 -2.73 10.02
N GLU A 118 -18.15 -2.53 11.03
CA GLU A 118 -18.65 -1.21 11.42
C GLU A 118 -17.50 -0.29 11.82
N LYS A 119 -16.58 -0.78 12.66
CA LYS A 119 -15.41 -0.01 13.11
C LYS A 119 -14.50 0.37 11.94
N LEU A 120 -14.24 -0.55 11.01
CA LEU A 120 -13.48 -0.27 9.79
C LEU A 120 -14.18 0.80 8.96
N TYR A 121 -15.49 0.66 8.71
CA TYR A 121 -16.26 1.63 7.94
C TYR A 121 -16.23 3.02 8.59
N GLN A 122 -16.43 3.12 9.90
CA GLN A 122 -16.39 4.39 10.64
C GLN A 122 -15.01 5.07 10.54
N LYS A 123 -13.93 4.30 10.53
CA LYS A 123 -12.57 4.81 10.33
C LYS A 123 -12.35 5.32 8.90
N LEU A 124 -12.86 4.63 7.89
CA LEU A 124 -12.56 4.94 6.49
C LEU A 124 -13.50 5.97 5.85
N GLN A 125 -14.75 6.09 6.30
CA GLN A 125 -15.79 6.85 5.59
C GLN A 125 -15.53 8.37 5.47
N CYS A 126 -14.73 8.97 6.36
CA CYS A 126 -14.44 10.41 6.32
C CYS A 126 -12.97 10.71 6.00
N ASN A 127 -12.16 9.68 5.74
CA ASN A 127 -10.71 9.79 5.60
C ASN A 127 -10.28 9.33 4.22
N ARG A 128 -9.33 10.03 3.61
CA ARG A 128 -8.64 9.55 2.43
C ARG A 128 -7.68 8.44 2.87
N TYR A 129 -7.91 7.23 2.38
CA TYR A 129 -7.13 6.05 2.79
C TYR A 129 -6.32 5.46 1.64
N LEU A 130 -5.14 4.95 1.98
CA LEU A 130 -4.38 4.00 1.18
C LEU A 130 -4.35 2.67 1.93
N ILE A 131 -4.86 1.62 1.30
CA ILE A 131 -4.83 0.26 1.85
C ILE A 131 -4.02 -0.61 0.90
N VAL A 132 -2.99 -1.27 1.42
CA VAL A 132 -2.23 -2.28 0.69
C VAL A 132 -2.68 -3.67 1.12
N MET A 133 -3.10 -4.47 0.16
CA MET A 133 -3.46 -5.87 0.33
C MET A 133 -2.42 -6.74 -0.38
N ASP A 134 -1.45 -7.22 0.39
CA ASP A 134 -0.38 -8.05 -0.15
C ASP A 134 -0.81 -9.52 -0.25
N ASP A 135 -0.25 -10.23 -1.22
CA ASP A 135 -0.42 -11.67 -1.44
C ASP A 135 -1.88 -12.15 -1.63
N VAL A 136 -2.66 -11.46 -2.47
CA VAL A 136 -4.05 -11.87 -2.78
C VAL A 136 -4.07 -13.03 -3.79
N TRP A 137 -4.57 -14.20 -3.36
CA TRP A 137 -4.58 -15.43 -4.18
C TRP A 137 -5.88 -15.66 -4.96
N GLU A 138 -7.03 -15.26 -4.42
CA GLU A 138 -8.35 -15.59 -4.99
C GLU A 138 -9.18 -14.35 -5.32
N THR A 139 -9.75 -14.31 -6.53
CA THR A 139 -10.65 -13.23 -6.97
C THR A 139 -11.90 -13.14 -6.09
N ASN A 140 -12.39 -14.27 -5.58
CA ASN A 140 -13.56 -14.30 -4.70
C ASN A 140 -13.30 -13.60 -3.37
N ALA A 141 -12.12 -13.80 -2.79
CA ALA A 141 -11.68 -13.09 -1.59
C ALA A 141 -11.64 -11.57 -1.85
N TRP A 142 -11.09 -11.15 -2.98
CA TRP A 142 -11.10 -9.74 -3.38
C TRP A 142 -12.52 -9.17 -3.53
N GLU A 143 -13.43 -9.91 -4.16
CA GLU A 143 -14.82 -9.50 -4.39
C GLU A 143 -15.61 -9.28 -3.10
N GLU A 144 -15.29 -10.04 -2.05
CA GLU A 144 -15.86 -9.84 -0.71
C GLU A 144 -15.22 -8.65 -0.01
N VAL A 145 -13.88 -8.59 0.00
CA VAL A 145 -13.11 -7.58 0.73
C VAL A 145 -13.34 -6.18 0.17
N ARG A 146 -13.43 -6.03 -1.17
CA ARG A 146 -13.64 -4.71 -1.77
C ARG A 146 -14.92 -4.02 -1.30
N ARG A 147 -15.93 -4.78 -0.86
CA ARG A 147 -17.21 -4.26 -0.35
C ARG A 147 -17.09 -3.64 1.04
N LEU A 148 -16.00 -3.93 1.75
CA LEU A 148 -15.71 -3.38 3.07
C LEU A 148 -15.25 -1.93 3.00
N PHE A 149 -14.77 -1.49 1.83
CA PHE A 149 -14.15 -0.18 1.67
C PHE A 149 -15.13 0.86 1.14
N PRO A 150 -15.39 1.94 1.88
CA PRO A 150 -16.33 2.95 1.43
C PRO A 150 -15.75 3.78 0.29
N ASN A 151 -16.45 3.82 -0.85
CA ASN A 151 -16.14 4.75 -1.93
C ASN A 151 -16.86 6.08 -1.69
N LYS A 152 -16.14 7.07 -1.16
CA LYS A 152 -16.69 8.39 -0.81
C LYS A 152 -16.18 9.50 -1.73
N ASN A 153 -15.66 9.13 -2.90
CA ASN A 153 -15.11 10.08 -3.87
C ASN A 153 -14.10 11.06 -3.24
N ASN A 154 -13.20 10.57 -2.38
CA ASN A 154 -12.23 11.38 -1.65
C ASN A 154 -10.77 11.15 -2.09
N GLY A 155 -10.57 10.35 -3.15
CA GLY A 155 -9.25 10.01 -3.68
C GLY A 155 -8.60 8.81 -3.00
N SER A 156 -9.34 8.00 -2.24
CA SER A 156 -8.81 6.77 -1.64
C SER A 156 -8.30 5.78 -2.69
N ARG A 157 -7.34 4.95 -2.28
CA ARG A 157 -6.65 3.97 -3.13
C ARG A 157 -6.52 2.63 -2.41
N ILE A 158 -6.62 1.56 -3.19
CA ILE A 158 -6.26 0.21 -2.76
C ILE A 158 -5.20 -0.32 -3.71
N ILE A 159 -4.13 -0.90 -3.16
CA ILE A 159 -3.03 -1.57 -3.88
C ILE A 159 -3.09 -3.06 -3.59
#